data_AF-A0A401PY60-F1
#
_entry.id   AF-A0A401PY60-F1
#
_cell.length_a   1.000
_cell.length_b   1.000
_cell.length_c   1.000
_cell.angle_alpha   90.00
_cell.angle_beta   90.00
_cell.angle_gamma   90.00
#
_symmetry.space_group_name_H-M   'P 1'
#
loop_
_entity.id
_entity.type
_entity.pdbx_description
1 polymer ?
#
loop_
_entity_poly.entity_id
_entity_poly.type
_entity_poly.pdbx_seq_one_letter_code
_entity_poly.pdbx_strand_id
1 'polypeptide(L)'
;LNIERGDPSSVDARPGQTVRLLCRVDASPSRTVEWHRDGRPLYSVRHIMHADGSLKINWVQDQDAGLYTCRASNGRDQDFRQVQLTVRGALKITRPPQNLHVASSGTAEFPCVTANANIRWTRNGIPLRADGEHIDISPDGTLTLHNVQLGDSGTYTCNVYSGSHSVSASAELTVTSVEPVVQPTDHDSVCVDQPELANCDLIVQANLCSNQYYSSFCCSSCSKHWSRNQHLQQQG
;
A
#
# COMPACT_ATOMS: atom_id res chain seq x y z
N LEU A 1 -43.03 -10.61 33.98
CA LEU A 1 -41.74 -11.13 33.48
C LEU A 1 -41.05 -10.03 32.68
N ASN A 2 -39.75 -9.79 32.84
CA ASN A 2 -39.06 -8.67 32.17
C ASN A 2 -37.62 -9.04 31.81
N ILE A 3 -37.21 -8.76 30.57
CA ILE A 3 -35.81 -8.84 30.09
C ILE A 3 -35.18 -7.45 30.14
N GLU A 4 -33.99 -7.34 30.74
CA GLU A 4 -33.23 -6.09 30.77
C GLU A 4 -32.90 -5.61 29.35
N ARG A 5 -33.16 -4.33 29.07
CA ARG A 5 -32.93 -3.72 27.75
C ARG A 5 -31.67 -2.84 27.65
N GLY A 6 -30.89 -2.74 28.73
CA GLY A 6 -29.62 -2.01 28.75
C GLY A 6 -28.47 -2.71 28.03
N ASP A 7 -28.64 -4.00 27.70
CA ASP A 7 -27.61 -4.80 27.04
C ASP A 7 -27.47 -4.46 25.54
N PRO A 8 -26.32 -4.73 24.89
CA PRO A 8 -26.11 -4.49 23.46
C PRO A 8 -27.00 -5.36 22.57
N SER A 9 -27.68 -4.77 21.59
CA SER A 9 -28.50 -5.48 20.59
C SER A 9 -27.68 -6.12 19.46
N SER A 10 -26.38 -5.84 19.41
CA SER A 10 -25.43 -6.44 18.46
C SER A 10 -24.10 -6.79 19.16
N VAL A 11 -23.51 -7.91 18.77
CA VAL A 11 -22.21 -8.38 19.26
C VAL A 11 -21.35 -8.77 18.06
N ASP A 12 -20.14 -8.23 17.99
CA ASP A 12 -19.14 -8.61 16.98
C ASP A 12 -18.20 -9.68 17.55
N ALA A 13 -17.87 -10.67 16.74
CA ALA A 13 -17.01 -11.79 17.10
C ALA A 13 -16.05 -12.16 15.97
N ARG A 14 -14.93 -12.79 16.31
CA ARG A 14 -14.04 -13.45 15.36
C ARG A 14 -14.15 -14.97 15.44
N PRO A 15 -13.84 -15.69 14.35
CA PRO A 15 -13.72 -17.13 14.39
C PRO A 15 -12.77 -17.60 15.52
N GLY A 16 -13.17 -18.61 16.26
CA GLY A 16 -12.46 -19.18 17.40
C GLY A 16 -12.68 -18.48 18.74
N GLN A 17 -13.22 -17.25 18.76
CA GLN A 17 -13.52 -16.56 20.02
C GLN A 17 -14.69 -17.20 20.78
N THR A 18 -14.76 -16.91 22.07
CA THR A 18 -15.94 -17.20 22.90
C THR A 18 -16.68 -15.89 23.14
N VAL A 19 -17.98 -15.87 22.88
CA VAL A 19 -18.83 -14.68 23.09
C VAL A 19 -20.00 -14.99 24.00
N ARG A 20 -20.54 -13.93 24.62
CA ARG A 20 -21.73 -14.01 25.46
C ARG A 20 -22.80 -13.07 24.93
N LEU A 21 -23.95 -13.61 24.55
CA LEU A 21 -25.13 -12.85 24.19
C LEU A 21 -25.95 -12.64 25.46
N LEU A 22 -26.10 -11.40 25.87
CA LEU A 22 -26.74 -11.06 27.14
C LEU A 22 -28.27 -11.14 27.01
N CYS A 23 -28.90 -11.79 27.98
CA CYS A 23 -30.34 -11.81 28.14
C CYS A 23 -30.67 -11.98 29.62
N ARG A 24 -30.50 -10.90 30.38
CA ARG A 24 -30.74 -10.91 31.83
C ARG A 24 -32.23 -10.76 32.10
N VAL A 25 -32.77 -11.67 32.92
CA VAL A 25 -34.21 -11.72 33.22
C VAL A 25 -34.42 -11.62 34.74
N ASP A 26 -35.19 -10.63 35.20
CA ASP A 26 -35.31 -10.20 36.61
C ASP A 26 -35.89 -11.26 37.59
N ALA A 27 -35.14 -12.21 38.17
CA ALA A 27 -35.60 -13.38 38.96
C ALA A 27 -37.01 -13.36 39.69
N SER A 28 -37.76 -14.48 39.60
CA SER A 28 -38.99 -14.87 40.35
C SER A 28 -40.40 -14.69 39.72
N PRO A 29 -41.33 -15.69 39.79
CA PRO A 29 -41.15 -17.12 40.06
C PRO A 29 -41.11 -17.96 38.75
N SER A 30 -40.46 -19.14 38.83
CA SER A 30 -40.35 -20.22 37.81
C SER A 30 -40.23 -19.77 36.35
N ARG A 31 -39.00 -19.73 35.83
CA ARG A 31 -38.72 -19.21 34.49
C ARG A 31 -38.06 -20.24 33.61
N THR A 32 -38.51 -20.28 32.37
CA THR A 32 -37.81 -20.95 31.28
C THR A 32 -37.25 -19.86 30.37
N VAL A 33 -35.93 -19.86 30.19
CA VAL A 33 -35.27 -19.06 29.15
C VAL A 33 -34.82 -20.02 28.05
N GLU A 34 -35.17 -19.68 26.82
CA GLU A 34 -34.76 -20.42 25.64
C GLU A 34 -34.12 -19.48 24.63
N TRP A 35 -33.06 -19.97 23.98
CA TRP A 35 -32.46 -19.27 22.85
C TRP A 35 -32.81 -19.96 21.55
N HIS A 36 -33.18 -19.13 20.59
CA HIS A 36 -33.59 -19.54 19.25
C HIS A 36 -32.72 -18.83 18.22
N ARG A 37 -32.44 -19.52 17.11
CA ARG A 37 -31.86 -18.92 15.90
C ARG A 37 -32.71 -19.38 14.72
N ASP A 38 -33.10 -18.45 13.87
CA ASP A 38 -33.98 -18.72 12.71
C ASP A 38 -35.28 -19.46 13.12
N GLY A 39 -35.82 -19.08 14.28
CA GLY A 39 -37.04 -19.67 14.85
C GLY A 39 -36.89 -21.08 15.42
N ARG A 40 -35.67 -21.63 15.46
CA ARG A 40 -35.39 -22.97 15.99
C ARG A 40 -34.62 -22.90 17.31
N PRO A 41 -34.94 -23.73 18.31
CA PRO A 41 -34.18 -23.77 19.55
C PRO A 41 -32.73 -24.19 19.29
N LEU A 42 -31.81 -23.59 20.03
CA LEU A 42 -30.39 -23.87 19.92
C LEU A 42 -30.00 -25.07 20.78
N TYR A 43 -29.56 -26.15 20.15
CA TYR A 43 -28.93 -27.29 20.81
C TYR A 43 -27.56 -27.54 20.18
N SER A 44 -26.49 -27.20 20.91
CA SER A 44 -25.12 -27.47 20.51
C SER A 44 -24.26 -27.60 21.75
N VAL A 45 -23.27 -28.50 21.72
CA VAL A 45 -22.25 -28.63 22.78
C VAL A 45 -21.43 -27.35 22.98
N ARG A 46 -21.42 -26.45 21.99
CA ARG A 46 -20.75 -25.14 22.05
C ARG A 46 -21.58 -24.06 22.75
N HIS A 47 -22.88 -24.29 22.90
CA HIS A 47 -23.83 -23.35 23.49
C HIS A 47 -24.05 -23.68 24.96
N ILE A 48 -23.70 -22.74 25.84
CA ILE A 48 -23.83 -22.89 27.30
C ILE A 48 -24.72 -21.76 27.80
N MET A 49 -25.89 -22.09 28.32
CA MET A 49 -26.78 -21.12 28.93
C MET A 49 -26.38 -20.86 30.38
N HIS A 50 -26.26 -19.59 30.74
CA HIS A 50 -25.96 -19.14 32.09
C HIS A 50 -27.25 -18.98 32.93
N ALA A 51 -27.10 -18.96 34.25
CA ALA A 51 -28.21 -18.84 35.19
C ALA A 51 -29.01 -17.54 35.05
N ASP A 52 -28.40 -16.47 34.52
CA ASP A 52 -29.06 -15.19 34.26
C ASP A 52 -29.89 -15.19 32.97
N GLY A 53 -29.85 -16.27 32.17
CA GLY A 53 -30.49 -16.38 30.87
C GLY A 53 -29.56 -16.06 29.69
N SER A 54 -28.33 -15.59 29.95
CA SER A 54 -27.38 -15.27 28.88
C SER A 54 -26.84 -16.52 28.18
N LEU A 55 -26.62 -16.44 26.87
CA LEU A 55 -26.03 -17.52 26.07
C LEU A 55 -24.54 -17.30 25.87
N LYS A 56 -23.72 -18.28 26.26
CA LYS A 56 -22.30 -18.34 25.87
C LYS A 56 -22.12 -19.26 24.66
N ILE A 57 -21.42 -18.78 23.65
CA ILE A 57 -21.07 -19.53 22.44
C ILE A 57 -19.54 -19.68 22.42
N ASN A 58 -19.05 -20.91 22.55
CA ASN A 58 -17.63 -21.23 22.46
C ASN A 58 -17.20 -21.49 21.01
N TRP A 59 -15.96 -21.11 20.68
CA TRP A 59 -15.35 -21.35 19.37
C TRP A 59 -16.26 -20.92 18.22
N VAL A 60 -16.60 -19.64 18.20
CA VAL A 60 -17.45 -19.02 17.18
C VAL A 60 -16.93 -19.37 15.79
N GLN A 61 -17.83 -19.63 14.85
CA GLN A 61 -17.54 -19.91 13.45
C GLN A 61 -18.28 -18.89 12.57
N ASP A 62 -17.85 -18.67 11.32
CA ASP A 62 -18.51 -17.71 10.43
C ASP A 62 -20.01 -18.02 10.26
N GLN A 63 -20.35 -19.31 10.23
CA GLN A 63 -21.73 -19.80 10.17
C GLN A 63 -22.56 -19.57 11.43
N ASP A 64 -21.97 -19.11 12.54
CA ASP A 64 -22.71 -18.70 13.73
C ASP A 64 -23.27 -17.27 13.57
N ALA A 65 -22.89 -16.51 12.55
CA ALA A 65 -23.45 -15.18 12.31
C ALA A 65 -24.97 -15.25 12.08
N GLY A 66 -25.73 -14.33 12.70
CA GLY A 66 -27.18 -14.29 12.56
C GLY A 66 -27.90 -13.62 13.72
N LEU A 67 -29.22 -13.63 13.65
CA LEU A 67 -30.10 -13.06 14.66
C LEU A 67 -30.48 -14.13 15.68
N TYR A 68 -30.10 -13.90 16.94
CA TYR A 68 -30.41 -14.78 18.05
C TYR A 68 -31.56 -14.19 18.86
N THR A 69 -32.57 -14.99 19.16
CA THR A 69 -33.73 -14.58 19.95
C THR A 69 -33.72 -15.29 21.29
N CYS A 70 -33.61 -14.52 22.37
CA CYS A 70 -33.88 -14.99 23.71
C CYS A 70 -35.37 -14.87 23.99
N ARG A 71 -36.00 -15.93 24.46
CA ARG A 71 -37.40 -15.96 24.90
C ARG A 71 -37.46 -16.39 26.36
N ALA A 72 -38.03 -15.54 27.19
CA ALA A 72 -38.31 -15.85 28.57
C ALA A 72 -39.82 -16.15 28.72
N SER A 73 -40.18 -17.13 29.56
CA SER A 73 -41.55 -17.37 29.98
C SER A 73 -41.63 -17.77 31.46
N ASN A 74 -42.72 -17.40 32.13
CA ASN A 74 -43.10 -17.90 33.46
C ASN A 74 -44.40 -18.76 33.42
N GLY A 75 -44.81 -19.20 32.23
CA GLY A 75 -46.06 -19.95 32.00
C GLY A 75 -47.32 -19.09 31.83
N ARG A 76 -47.30 -17.80 32.16
CA ARG A 76 -48.41 -16.85 31.92
C ARG A 76 -48.00 -15.73 30.96
N ASP A 77 -46.84 -15.15 31.23
CA ASP A 77 -46.26 -14.06 30.46
C ASP A 77 -45.07 -14.56 29.66
N GLN A 78 -44.77 -13.83 28.59
CA GLN A 78 -43.59 -14.01 27.77
C GLN A 78 -42.98 -12.66 27.41
N ASP A 79 -41.66 -12.64 27.35
CA ASP A 79 -40.89 -11.52 26.83
C ASP A 79 -39.77 -12.07 25.95
N PHE A 80 -39.31 -11.26 24.99
CA PHE A 80 -38.26 -11.66 24.08
C PHE A 80 -37.31 -10.52 23.77
N ARG A 81 -36.07 -10.90 23.45
CA ARG A 81 -35.01 -9.99 23.06
C ARG A 81 -34.22 -10.58 21.90
N GLN A 82 -33.87 -9.74 20.94
CA GLN A 82 -33.06 -10.13 19.80
C GLN A 82 -31.66 -9.54 19.91
N VAL A 83 -30.66 -10.35 19.55
CA VAL A 83 -29.24 -9.98 19.51
C VAL A 83 -28.66 -10.41 18.19
N GLN A 84 -28.11 -9.45 17.43
CA GLN A 84 -27.41 -9.74 16.18
C GLN A 84 -25.96 -10.16 16.49
N LEU A 85 -25.58 -11.40 16.18
CA LEU A 85 -24.19 -11.82 16.19
C LEU A 85 -23.60 -11.61 14.78
N THR A 86 -22.56 -10.79 14.71
CA THR A 86 -21.80 -10.57 13.48
C THR A 86 -20.45 -11.24 13.64
N VAL A 87 -20.17 -12.25 12.81
CA VAL A 87 -18.86 -12.92 12.80
C VAL A 87 -18.05 -12.37 11.65
N ARG A 88 -16.91 -11.75 11.96
CA ARG A 88 -15.96 -11.24 10.96
C ARG A 88 -14.58 -11.79 11.28
N GLY A 89 -13.87 -12.22 10.24
CA GLY A 89 -12.46 -12.62 10.35
C GLY A 89 -11.58 -11.51 10.93
N ALA A 90 -10.38 -11.87 11.35
CA ALA A 90 -9.37 -10.87 11.68
C ALA A 90 -9.10 -10.00 10.45
N LEU A 91 -9.06 -8.68 10.66
CA LEU A 91 -8.67 -7.76 9.61
C LEU A 91 -7.26 -8.11 9.15
N LYS A 92 -7.09 -8.37 7.85
CA LYS A 92 -5.82 -8.83 7.28
C LYS A 92 -5.58 -8.12 5.96
N ILE A 93 -4.34 -7.68 5.76
CA ILE A 93 -3.84 -7.23 4.47
C ILE A 93 -3.36 -8.47 3.73
N THR A 94 -4.04 -8.84 2.64
CA THR A 94 -3.77 -10.06 1.88
C THR A 94 -2.60 -9.87 0.91
N ARG A 95 -2.47 -8.67 0.33
CA ARG A 95 -1.29 -8.26 -0.44
C ARG A 95 -0.69 -7.00 0.18
N PRO A 96 0.29 -7.12 1.10
CA PRO A 96 0.94 -5.99 1.71
C PRO A 96 1.96 -5.34 0.76
N PRO A 97 2.30 -4.06 0.95
CA PRO A 97 3.33 -3.41 0.18
C PRO A 97 4.71 -3.98 0.49
N GLN A 98 5.63 -3.85 -0.44
CA GLN A 98 7.02 -4.30 -0.32
C GLN A 98 7.97 -3.17 -0.71
N ASN A 99 9.21 -3.21 -0.21
CA ASN A 99 10.20 -2.18 -0.51
C ASN A 99 10.49 -2.13 -2.01
N LEU A 100 10.61 -0.91 -2.54
CA LEU A 100 10.86 -0.66 -3.96
C LEU A 100 12.07 0.25 -4.17
N HIS A 101 12.83 -0.06 -5.21
CA HIS A 101 13.86 0.81 -5.76
C HIS A 101 13.42 1.21 -7.18
N VAL A 102 13.20 2.51 -7.41
CA VAL A 102 12.66 3.01 -8.68
C VAL A 102 13.53 4.16 -9.18
N ALA A 103 13.83 4.17 -10.46
CA ALA A 103 14.52 5.29 -11.08
C ALA A 103 13.60 6.52 -11.19
N SER A 104 14.15 7.74 -11.10
CA SER A 104 13.40 8.98 -11.32
C SER A 104 12.64 8.94 -12.64
N SER A 105 11.45 9.53 -12.69
CA SER A 105 10.45 9.43 -13.78
C SER A 105 9.76 8.07 -13.96
N GLY A 106 10.16 7.06 -13.19
CA GLY A 106 9.49 5.77 -13.13
C GLY A 106 8.11 5.83 -12.47
N THR A 107 7.48 4.67 -12.32
CA THR A 107 6.21 4.48 -11.59
C THR A 107 6.45 3.51 -10.45
N ALA A 108 5.96 3.83 -9.25
CA ALA A 108 6.01 2.96 -8.08
C ALA A 108 4.60 2.49 -7.71
N GLU A 109 4.42 1.20 -7.46
CA GLU A 109 3.13 0.60 -7.09
C GLU A 109 3.24 -0.15 -5.76
N PHE A 110 2.42 0.25 -4.79
CA PHE A 110 2.36 -0.36 -3.47
C PHE A 110 1.00 -1.04 -3.28
N PRO A 111 0.91 -2.38 -3.43
CA PRO A 111 -0.32 -3.11 -3.16
C PRO A 111 -0.75 -2.96 -1.70
N CYS A 112 -2.06 -2.81 -1.47
CA CYS A 112 -2.63 -2.98 -0.14
C CYS A 112 -4.02 -3.59 -0.19
N VAL A 113 -4.09 -4.85 -0.60
CA VAL A 113 -5.39 -5.51 -0.81
C VAL A 113 -5.91 -6.10 0.50
N THR A 114 -7.22 -5.94 0.73
CA THR A 114 -7.95 -6.45 1.89
C THR A 114 -9.43 -6.64 1.56
N ALA A 115 -10.16 -7.43 2.34
CA ALA A 115 -11.59 -7.65 2.13
C ALA A 115 -12.43 -6.60 2.87
N ASN A 116 -13.25 -5.83 2.13
CA ASN A 116 -14.30 -4.94 2.64
C ASN A 116 -13.85 -4.03 3.81
N ALA A 117 -12.77 -3.28 3.64
CA ALA A 117 -12.27 -2.35 4.65
C ALA A 117 -11.90 -0.99 4.07
N ASN A 118 -11.88 0.03 4.92
CA ASN A 118 -11.47 1.38 4.54
C ASN A 118 -9.95 1.47 4.55
N ILE A 119 -9.36 1.93 3.45
CA ILE A 119 -7.90 2.02 3.28
C ILE A 119 -7.48 3.49 3.27
N ARG A 120 -6.37 3.80 3.96
CA ARG A 120 -5.73 5.12 3.93
C ARG A 120 -4.21 4.97 3.86
N TRP A 121 -3.60 5.72 2.97
CA TRP A 121 -2.14 5.75 2.83
C TRP A 121 -1.52 6.92 3.57
N THR A 122 -0.33 6.71 4.12
CA THR A 122 0.52 7.78 4.66
C THR A 122 1.93 7.65 4.11
N ARG A 123 2.61 8.79 3.91
CA ARG A 123 4.06 8.87 3.63
C ARG A 123 4.74 9.52 4.82
N ASN A 124 5.67 8.82 5.47
CA ASN A 124 6.36 9.30 6.68
C ASN A 124 5.37 9.79 7.76
N GLY A 125 4.23 9.10 7.90
CA GLY A 125 3.16 9.45 8.84
C GLY A 125 2.17 10.51 8.34
N ILE A 126 2.44 11.19 7.22
CA ILE A 126 1.57 12.24 6.67
C ILE A 126 0.53 11.61 5.72
N PRO A 127 -0.78 11.86 5.89
CA PRO A 127 -1.81 11.32 5.00
C PRO A 127 -1.62 11.72 3.54
N LEU A 128 -1.70 10.73 2.65
CA LEU A 128 -1.75 10.95 1.21
C LEU A 128 -3.20 11.04 0.74
N ARG A 129 -3.42 11.84 -0.30
CA ARG A 129 -4.68 11.90 -1.03
C ARG A 129 -4.37 11.70 -2.50
N ALA A 130 -5.23 10.94 -3.19
CA ALA A 130 -5.14 10.85 -4.63
C ALA A 130 -5.39 12.24 -5.22
N ASP A 131 -4.52 12.64 -6.15
CA ASP A 131 -4.64 13.88 -6.93
C ASP A 131 -5.02 13.60 -8.39
N GLY A 132 -4.96 12.33 -8.82
CA GLY A 132 -5.30 11.90 -10.17
C GLY A 132 -4.20 12.16 -11.21
N GLU A 133 -3.02 12.60 -10.77
CA GLU A 133 -1.87 12.88 -11.64
C GLU A 133 -0.61 12.17 -11.11
N HIS A 134 -0.08 12.62 -9.97
CA HIS A 134 1.11 12.03 -9.36
C HIS A 134 0.76 10.86 -8.44
N ILE A 135 -0.35 10.96 -7.70
CA ILE A 135 -0.81 9.98 -6.72
C ILE A 135 -2.18 9.44 -7.14
N ASP A 136 -2.26 8.13 -7.36
CA ASP A 136 -3.51 7.41 -7.56
C ASP A 136 -3.71 6.31 -6.50
N ILE A 137 -4.96 6.07 -6.11
CA ILE A 137 -5.33 4.98 -5.20
C ILE A 137 -6.50 4.23 -5.82
N SER A 138 -6.19 3.05 -6.35
CA SER A 138 -7.17 2.21 -7.02
C SER A 138 -8.22 1.64 -6.04
N PRO A 139 -9.38 1.17 -6.53
CA PRO A 139 -10.43 0.60 -5.69
C PRO A 139 -10.02 -0.61 -4.86
N ASP A 140 -8.99 -1.35 -5.28
CA ASP A 140 -8.47 -2.50 -4.52
C ASP A 140 -7.51 -2.10 -3.37
N GLY A 141 -7.19 -0.80 -3.27
CA GLY A 141 -6.33 -0.22 -2.25
C GLY A 141 -4.89 0.03 -2.67
N THR A 142 -4.50 -0.38 -3.88
CA THR A 142 -3.14 -0.18 -4.40
C THR A 142 -2.87 1.31 -4.63
N LEU A 143 -1.78 1.80 -4.03
CA LEU A 143 -1.25 3.15 -4.23
C LEU A 143 -0.27 3.14 -5.40
N THR A 144 -0.47 4.05 -6.35
CA THR A 144 0.41 4.24 -7.50
C THR A 144 0.97 5.66 -7.48
N LEU A 145 2.29 5.78 -7.64
CA LEU A 145 3.00 7.04 -7.81
C LEU A 145 3.54 7.13 -9.23
N HIS A 146 3.09 8.11 -10.01
CA HIS A 146 3.55 8.35 -11.37
C HIS A 146 4.67 9.39 -11.42
N ASN A 147 5.58 9.28 -12.39
CA ASN A 147 6.66 10.23 -12.60
C ASN A 147 7.44 10.53 -11.30
N VAL A 148 7.87 9.46 -10.62
CA VAL A 148 8.47 9.51 -9.28
C VAL A 148 9.71 10.42 -9.25
N GLN A 149 9.79 11.28 -8.24
CA GLN A 149 10.89 12.22 -8.01
C GLN A 149 11.74 11.80 -6.80
N LEU A 150 12.97 12.32 -6.69
CA LEU A 150 13.85 12.02 -5.56
C LEU A 150 13.20 12.29 -4.20
N GLY A 151 12.39 13.37 -4.13
CA GLY A 151 11.64 13.77 -2.94
C GLY A 151 10.48 12.84 -2.55
N ASP A 152 10.15 11.85 -3.39
CA ASP A 152 9.14 10.85 -3.08
C ASP A 152 9.68 9.68 -2.27
N SER A 153 10.99 9.62 -2.07
CA SER A 153 11.61 8.62 -1.20
C SER A 153 11.04 8.70 0.23
N GLY A 154 10.84 7.55 0.85
CA GLY A 154 10.34 7.47 2.22
C GLY A 154 9.51 6.22 2.49
N THR A 155 8.91 6.19 3.68
CA THR A 155 8.12 5.06 4.16
C THR A 155 6.64 5.27 3.86
N TYR A 156 6.10 4.41 3.02
CA TYR A 156 4.69 4.36 2.66
C TYR A 156 3.98 3.33 3.52
N THR A 157 2.93 3.76 4.23
CA THR A 157 2.17 2.89 5.13
C THR A 157 0.72 2.83 4.71
N CYS A 158 0.25 1.62 4.45
CA CYS A 158 -1.16 1.34 4.28
C CYS A 158 -1.82 1.11 5.64
N ASN A 159 -2.88 1.85 5.91
CA ASN A 159 -3.66 1.74 7.13
C ASN A 159 -5.08 1.27 6.76
N VAL A 160 -5.46 0.11 7.27
CA VAL A 160 -6.75 -0.53 6.99
C VAL A 160 -7.63 -0.50 8.24
N TYR A 161 -8.90 -0.14 8.08
CA TYR A 161 -9.87 0.02 9.18
C TYR A 161 -11.18 -0.74 8.92
N SER A 162 -11.68 -1.44 9.94
CA SER A 162 -13.00 -2.07 9.98
C SER A 162 -13.64 -1.89 11.35
N GLY A 163 -14.53 -0.90 11.49
CA GLY A 163 -15.12 -0.53 12.78
C GLY A 163 -14.05 0.02 13.74
N SER A 164 -13.96 -0.55 14.94
CA SER A 164 -12.93 -0.20 15.93
C SER A 164 -11.56 -0.88 15.70
N HIS A 165 -11.45 -1.76 14.71
CA HIS A 165 -10.22 -2.50 14.44
C HIS A 165 -9.41 -1.87 13.31
N SER A 166 -8.09 -1.89 13.45
CA SER A 166 -7.16 -1.48 12.40
C SER A 166 -5.95 -2.41 12.31
N VAL A 167 -5.37 -2.49 11.12
CA VAL A 167 -4.07 -3.11 10.85
C VAL A 167 -3.33 -2.25 9.84
N SER A 168 -2.00 -2.33 9.84
CA SER A 168 -1.17 -1.59 8.89
C SER A 168 -0.01 -2.43 8.37
N ALA A 169 0.51 -2.04 7.22
CA ALA A 169 1.74 -2.56 6.64
C ALA A 169 2.50 -1.43 5.95
N SER A 170 3.83 -1.46 6.03
CA SER A 170 4.70 -0.40 5.54
C SER A 170 5.75 -0.93 4.58
N ALA A 171 6.17 -0.09 3.65
CA ALA A 171 7.26 -0.34 2.73
C ALA A 171 8.07 0.94 2.49
N GLU A 172 9.34 0.78 2.14
CA GLU A 172 10.25 1.87 1.82
C GLU A 172 10.37 2.06 0.29
N LEU A 173 10.25 3.30 -0.18
CA LEU A 173 10.58 3.70 -1.53
C LEU A 173 11.96 4.37 -1.53
N THR A 174 12.87 3.84 -2.34
CA THR A 174 14.14 4.51 -2.66
C THR A 174 14.12 4.94 -4.12
N VAL A 175 14.31 6.23 -4.37
CA VAL A 175 14.35 6.78 -5.73
C VAL A 175 15.78 7.13 -6.13
N THR A 176 16.24 6.61 -7.26
CA THR A 176 17.58 6.91 -7.79
C THR A 176 17.50 7.81 -9.01
N SER A 177 18.38 8.80 -9.11
CA SER A 177 18.47 9.61 -10.33
C SER A 177 18.90 8.75 -11.51
N VAL A 178 18.24 8.93 -12.66
CA VAL A 178 18.75 8.42 -13.93
C VAL A 178 19.88 9.36 -14.35
N GLU A 179 21.11 8.87 -14.36
CA GLU A 179 22.19 9.62 -15.02
C GLU A 179 21.84 9.77 -16.49
N PRO A 180 21.88 10.98 -17.06
CA PRO A 180 21.65 11.14 -18.48
C PRO A 180 22.71 10.32 -19.20
N VAL A 181 22.26 9.40 -20.05
CA VAL A 181 23.16 8.73 -21.01
C VAL A 181 23.73 9.84 -21.86
N VAL A 182 24.98 10.22 -21.59
CA VAL A 182 25.77 11.05 -22.48
C VAL A 182 25.86 10.23 -23.75
N GLN A 183 24.98 10.51 -24.72
CA GLN A 183 25.19 10.00 -26.06
C GLN A 183 26.60 10.45 -26.45
N PRO A 184 27.47 9.56 -26.96
CA PRO A 184 28.69 9.99 -27.59
C PRO A 184 28.25 11.03 -28.61
N THR A 185 28.54 12.30 -28.34
CA THR A 185 28.36 13.33 -29.35
C THR A 185 29.21 12.84 -30.51
N ASP A 186 28.56 12.61 -31.64
CA ASP A 186 29.23 12.23 -32.87
C ASP A 186 30.21 13.36 -33.20
N HIS A 187 31.44 13.17 -32.73
CA HIS A 187 32.54 14.11 -32.87
C HIS A 187 32.98 14.19 -34.35
N ASP A 188 32.40 13.38 -35.24
CA ASP A 188 32.78 13.30 -36.64
C ASP A 188 31.94 14.18 -37.59
N SER A 189 30.91 14.92 -37.14
CA SER A 189 30.01 15.61 -38.09
C SER A 189 30.03 17.15 -38.13
N VAL A 190 30.86 17.84 -37.34
CA VAL A 190 31.03 19.30 -37.50
C VAL A 190 32.51 19.71 -37.38
N CYS A 191 33.32 19.16 -38.28
CA CYS A 191 34.58 19.81 -38.65
C CYS A 191 34.25 20.96 -39.63
N VAL A 192 34.58 22.20 -39.25
CA VAL A 192 34.56 23.35 -40.16
C VAL A 192 36.00 23.79 -40.35
N ASP A 193 36.58 23.51 -41.52
CA ASP A 193 37.91 24.01 -41.88
C ASP A 193 37.86 25.55 -41.89
N GLN A 194 38.47 26.19 -40.89
CA GLN A 194 38.55 27.64 -40.73
C GLN A 194 40.02 28.09 -40.90
N PRO A 195 40.50 28.25 -42.16
CA PRO A 195 41.91 28.45 -42.47
C PRO A 195 42.53 29.77 -41.97
N GLU A 196 41.76 30.64 -41.31
CA GLU A 196 42.25 31.89 -40.71
C GLU A 196 42.22 31.89 -39.16
N LEU A 197 41.58 30.91 -38.51
CA LEU A 197 41.23 31.00 -37.08
C LEU A 197 41.76 29.88 -36.19
N ALA A 198 42.12 28.73 -36.76
CA ALA A 198 42.77 27.66 -36.00
C ALA A 198 44.24 27.62 -36.38
N ASN A 199 45.11 28.02 -35.46
CA ASN A 199 46.54 27.81 -35.57
C ASN A 199 46.81 26.30 -35.41
N CYS A 200 46.39 25.50 -36.40
CA CYS A 200 46.33 24.05 -36.35
C CYS A 200 47.69 23.45 -35.98
N ASP A 201 48.76 24.09 -36.43
CA ASP A 201 50.12 23.72 -36.07
C ASP A 201 50.35 23.77 -34.54
N LEU A 202 49.86 24.80 -33.84
CA LEU A 202 49.97 24.89 -32.37
C LEU A 202 49.09 23.86 -31.66
N ILE A 203 47.87 23.62 -32.15
CA ILE A 203 46.93 22.68 -31.55
C ILE A 203 47.47 21.24 -31.62
N VAL A 204 48.03 20.89 -32.79
CA VAL A 204 48.66 19.57 -33.02
C VAL A 204 49.96 19.45 -32.23
N GLN A 205 50.85 20.45 -32.27
CA GLN A 205 52.10 20.43 -31.48
C GLN A 205 51.85 20.29 -29.97
N ALA A 206 50.77 20.88 -29.46
CA ALA A 206 50.40 20.82 -28.06
C ALA A 206 49.59 19.57 -27.67
N ASN A 207 49.35 18.62 -28.59
CA ASN A 207 48.52 17.43 -28.36
C ASN A 207 47.09 17.73 -27.84
N LEU A 208 46.51 18.85 -28.29
CA LEU A 208 45.21 19.31 -27.80
C LEU A 208 44.01 18.78 -28.62
N CYS A 209 44.24 17.90 -29.59
CA CYS A 209 43.18 17.38 -30.46
C CYS A 209 42.12 16.56 -29.72
N SER A 210 42.43 15.98 -28.57
CA SER A 210 41.47 15.27 -27.71
C SER A 210 40.81 16.18 -26.65
N ASN A 211 41.10 17.48 -26.65
CA ASN A 211 40.53 18.43 -25.71
C ASN A 211 39.13 18.88 -26.16
N GLN A 212 38.17 18.94 -25.24
CA GLN A 212 36.77 19.29 -25.55
C GLN A 212 36.58 20.64 -26.29
N TYR A 213 37.50 21.61 -26.12
CA TYR A 213 37.42 22.91 -26.80
C TYR A 213 38.18 22.95 -28.12
N TYR A 214 39.34 22.28 -28.20
CA TYR A 214 40.22 22.36 -29.38
C TYR A 214 39.96 21.26 -30.40
N SER A 215 39.26 20.21 -29.99
CA SER A 215 38.97 19.04 -30.82
C SER A 215 38.11 19.38 -32.06
N SER A 216 37.20 20.35 -31.96
CA SER A 216 36.42 20.86 -33.12
C SER A 216 37.27 21.57 -34.18
N PHE A 217 38.53 21.90 -33.85
CA PHE A 217 39.47 22.58 -34.74
C PHE A 217 40.63 21.67 -35.20
N CYS A 218 40.70 20.42 -34.73
CA CYS A 218 41.76 19.47 -35.10
C CYS A 218 41.24 18.35 -36.02
N CYS A 219 41.03 18.67 -37.29
CA CYS A 219 40.51 17.73 -38.30
C CYS A 219 41.61 16.92 -39.02
N SER A 220 41.21 15.91 -39.81
CA SER A 220 42.16 15.12 -40.64
C SER A 220 42.96 15.98 -41.63
N SER A 221 42.43 17.13 -42.06
CA SER A 221 43.13 18.13 -42.87
C SER A 221 44.31 18.76 -42.10
N CYS A 222 44.14 19.07 -40.82
CA CYS A 222 45.19 19.69 -39.99
C CYS A 222 46.31 18.70 -39.62
N SER A 223 45.99 17.43 -39.34
CA SER A 223 47.03 16.41 -39.12
C SER A 223 47.82 16.10 -40.40
N LYS A 224 47.15 16.07 -41.58
CA LYS A 224 47.82 15.92 -42.89
C LYS A 224 48.70 17.12 -43.26
N HIS A 225 48.26 18.35 -42.98
CA HIS A 225 49.03 19.58 -43.21
C HIS A 225 50.32 19.60 -42.37
N TRP A 226 50.22 19.23 -41.08
CA TRP A 226 51.38 19.13 -40.19
C TRP A 226 52.39 18.08 -40.68
N SER A 227 51.95 16.89 -41.08
CA SER A 227 52.84 15.86 -41.65
C SER A 227 53.55 16.32 -42.92
N ARG A 228 52.87 17.09 -43.77
CA ARG A 228 53.44 17.66 -45.00
C ARG A 228 54.49 18.74 -44.69
N ASN A 229 54.24 19.60 -43.70
CA ASN A 229 55.20 20.63 -43.28
C ASN A 229 56.43 20.05 -42.54
N GLN A 230 56.25 19.00 -41.74
CA GLN A 230 57.38 18.26 -41.13
C GLN A 230 58.31 17.66 -42.18
N HIS A 231 57.75 17.09 -43.26
CA HIS A 231 58.55 16.56 -44.35
C HIS A 231 59.31 17.64 -45.12
N LEU A 232 58.72 18.82 -45.32
CA LEU A 232 59.37 19.95 -45.98
C LEU A 232 60.48 20.58 -45.12
N GLN A 233 60.35 20.57 -43.79
CA GLN A 233 61.40 21.04 -42.86
C GLN A 233 62.58 20.08 -42.72
N GLN A 234 62.42 18.80 -43.09
CA GLN A 234 63.51 17.81 -43.08
C GLN A 234 64.27 17.70 -44.41
N GLN A 235 63.84 18.43 -45.45
CA GLN A 235 64.43 18.39 -46.80
C GLN A 235 65.09 19.72 -47.23
N GLY A 236 65.23 20.69 -46.31
CA GLY A 236 66.02 21.92 -46.50
C GLY A 236 67.18 21.97 -45.52
#